data_AF-A0A7Y8WW08-F1
#
_entry.id   AF-A0A7Y8WW08-F1
#
_cell.length_a   1.000
_cell.length_b   1.000
_cell.length_c   1.000
_cell.angle_alpha   90.00
_cell.angle_beta   90.00
_cell.angle_gamma   90.00
#
_symmetry.space_group_name_H-M   'P 1'
#
loop_
_entity.id
_entity.type
_entity.pdbx_description
1 polymer ?
#
loop_
_entity_poly.entity_id
_entity_poly.type
_entity_poly.pdbx_seq_one_letter_code
_entity_poly.pdbx_strand_id
1 'polypeptide(L)'
;MTTTEADRFLKPLQPEGTQMVRNTHPKEPGYTRSDGFSHLGLPEPETFVDGMRIGGLCRGDTKTPEGNAVQFCTDIHAHEFQPGTTRIYLWASSDAPIKPPTA
;
A
#
# COMPACT_ATOMS: atom_id res chain seq x y z
N MET A 1 3.79 -13.13 3.74
CA MET A 1 4.49 -13.09 5.05
C MET A 1 3.47 -13.42 6.14
N THR A 2 3.89 -13.80 7.33
CA THR A 2 2.93 -13.97 8.44
C THR A 2 2.29 -12.63 8.78
N THR A 3 1.07 -12.65 9.31
CA THR A 3 0.38 -11.42 9.75
C THR A 3 1.21 -10.66 10.80
N THR A 4 1.86 -11.37 11.72
CA THR A 4 2.75 -10.76 12.72
C THR A 4 3.97 -10.07 12.10
N GLU A 5 4.57 -10.65 11.06
CA GLU A 5 5.68 -10.02 10.34
C GLU A 5 5.22 -8.79 9.57
N ALA A 6 4.05 -8.88 8.91
CA ALA A 6 3.45 -7.74 8.23
C ALA A 6 3.18 -6.59 9.21
N ASP A 7 2.59 -6.87 10.37
CA ASP A 7 2.29 -5.84 11.36
C ASP A 7 3.57 -5.21 11.94
N ARG A 8 4.62 -6.01 12.15
CA ARG A 8 5.93 -5.48 12.55
C ARG A 8 6.52 -4.56 11.49
N PHE A 9 6.42 -4.93 10.21
CA PHE A 9 6.88 -4.12 9.09
C PHE A 9 6.08 -2.82 8.95
N LEU A 10 4.76 -2.87 9.15
CA LEU A 10 3.86 -1.71 8.97
C LEU A 10 3.89 -0.74 10.15
N LYS A 11 4.26 -1.20 11.36
CA LYS A 11 4.27 -0.38 12.57
C LYS A 11 5.10 0.92 12.45
N PRO A 12 6.36 0.91 11.95
CA PRO A 12 7.12 2.15 11.80
C PRO A 12 6.60 3.06 10.68
N LEU A 13 5.76 2.54 9.79
CA LEU A 13 5.20 3.26 8.63
C LEU A 13 3.88 3.97 8.95
N GLN A 14 3.41 3.91 10.20
CA GLN A 14 2.17 4.54 10.65
C GLN A 14 2.48 5.70 11.61
N PRO A 15 1.76 6.83 11.50
CA PRO A 15 1.82 7.88 12.51
C PRO A 15 1.43 7.35 13.90
N GLU A 16 2.03 7.91 14.94
CA GLU A 16 1.78 7.48 16.32
C GLU A 16 0.29 7.63 16.67
N GLY A 17 -0.30 6.59 17.28
CA GLY A 17 -1.71 6.57 17.66
C GLY A 17 -2.70 6.36 16.51
N THR A 18 -2.22 6.13 15.28
CA THR A 18 -3.09 5.84 14.13
C THR A 18 -3.15 4.36 13.80
N GLN A 19 -4.13 3.97 12.99
CA GLN A 19 -4.30 2.63 12.47
C GLN A 19 -4.69 2.69 11.00
N MET A 20 -4.28 1.70 10.22
CA MET A 20 -4.78 1.49 8.88
C MET A 20 -6.30 1.23 8.89
N VAL A 21 -6.99 1.72 7.87
CA VAL A 21 -8.46 1.67 7.77
C VAL A 21 -8.92 0.52 6.87
N ARG A 22 -10.17 0.07 7.04
CA ARG A 22 -10.75 -0.91 6.10
C ARG A 22 -11.03 -0.28 4.74
N ASN A 23 -11.08 -1.11 3.70
CA ASN A 23 -11.57 -0.66 2.40
C ASN A 23 -13.10 -0.45 2.47
N THR A 24 -13.54 0.80 2.51
CA THR A 24 -14.96 1.18 2.58
C THR A 24 -15.57 1.48 1.22
N HIS A 25 -14.73 1.64 0.18
CA HIS A 25 -15.14 2.01 -1.17
C HIS A 25 -14.39 1.15 -2.18
N PRO A 26 -14.68 -0.17 -2.21
CA PRO A 26 -13.98 -1.08 -3.11
C PRO A 26 -14.26 -0.74 -4.57
N LYS A 27 -13.28 -0.99 -5.42
CA LYS A 27 -13.46 -0.98 -6.87
C LYS A 27 -14.21 -2.24 -7.31
N GLU A 28 -14.95 -2.12 -8.41
CA GLU A 28 -15.71 -3.22 -8.99
C GLU A 28 -14.79 -4.40 -9.40
N PRO A 29 -15.29 -5.64 -9.37
CA PRO A 29 -14.56 -6.80 -9.89
C PRO A 29 -14.09 -6.58 -11.33
N GLY A 30 -12.84 -6.94 -11.62
CA GLY A 30 -12.23 -6.74 -12.94
C GLY A 30 -11.65 -5.34 -13.17
N TYR A 31 -11.70 -4.46 -12.17
CA TYR A 31 -10.90 -3.24 -12.17
C TYR A 31 -9.41 -3.57 -12.36
N THR A 32 -8.77 -2.88 -13.29
CA THR A 32 -7.34 -2.97 -13.55
C THR A 32 -6.75 -1.58 -13.63
N ARG A 33 -5.50 -1.46 -13.19
CA ARG A 33 -4.69 -0.26 -13.39
C ARG A 33 -3.59 -0.56 -14.37
N SER A 34 -3.23 0.42 -15.20
CA SER A 34 -2.13 0.28 -16.15
C SER A 34 -0.78 0.07 -15.46
N ASP A 35 -0.64 0.61 -14.26
CA ASP A 35 0.52 0.48 -13.37
C ASP A 35 0.28 -0.56 -12.25
N GLY A 36 -0.84 -1.29 -12.30
CA GLY A 36 -1.30 -2.16 -11.22
C GLY A 36 -0.73 -3.55 -11.21
N PHE A 37 -1.14 -4.37 -10.25
CA PHE A 37 -0.49 -5.66 -9.99
C PHE A 37 -0.93 -6.77 -10.94
N SER A 38 -1.97 -6.54 -11.74
CA SER A 38 -2.50 -7.52 -12.70
C SER A 38 -1.45 -8.01 -13.71
N HIS A 39 -0.49 -7.17 -14.12
CA HIS A 39 0.58 -7.59 -15.03
C HIS A 39 1.56 -8.60 -14.40
N LEU A 40 1.56 -8.73 -13.07
CA LEU A 40 2.31 -9.74 -12.31
C LEU A 40 1.46 -10.99 -12.00
N GLY A 41 0.24 -11.08 -12.54
CA GLY A 41 -0.71 -12.13 -12.21
C GLY A 41 -1.29 -12.01 -10.80
N LEU A 42 -1.20 -10.83 -10.19
CA LEU A 42 -1.72 -10.54 -8.86
C LEU A 42 -3.02 -9.72 -8.96
N PRO A 43 -3.97 -9.94 -8.04
CA PRO A 43 -5.20 -9.16 -8.02
C PRO A 43 -4.95 -7.73 -7.53
N GLU A 44 -5.73 -6.77 -8.03
CA GLU A 44 -5.67 -5.38 -7.58
C GLU A 44 -6.21 -5.22 -6.16
N PRO A 45 -5.43 -4.66 -5.22
CA PRO A 45 -5.82 -4.57 -3.83
C PRO A 45 -7.08 -3.72 -3.61
N GLU A 46 -7.34 -2.73 -4.46
CA GLU A 46 -8.50 -1.84 -4.35
C GLU A 46 -9.85 -2.56 -4.48
N THR A 47 -9.86 -3.79 -4.99
CA THR A 47 -11.06 -4.61 -5.16
C THR A 47 -11.44 -5.41 -3.91
N PHE A 48 -10.54 -5.54 -2.92
CA PHE A 48 -10.78 -6.36 -1.73
C PHE A 48 -11.42 -5.58 -0.60
N VAL A 49 -12.39 -6.21 0.07
CA VAL A 49 -13.05 -5.68 1.27
C VAL A 49 -12.57 -6.45 2.51
N ASP A 50 -12.75 -7.77 2.50
CA ASP A 50 -12.41 -8.63 3.62
C ASP A 50 -10.90 -8.75 3.80
N GLY A 51 -10.44 -8.64 5.05
CA GLY A 51 -9.00 -8.72 5.38
C GLY A 51 -8.16 -7.56 4.84
N MET A 52 -8.77 -6.55 4.19
CA MET A 52 -8.06 -5.42 3.60
C MET A 52 -7.90 -4.27 4.60
N ARG A 53 -6.66 -3.79 4.72
CA ARG A 53 -6.26 -2.60 5.48
C ARG A 53 -5.51 -1.65 4.57
N ILE A 54 -5.90 -0.39 4.56
CA ILE A 54 -5.38 0.66 3.69
C ILE A 54 -4.75 1.74 4.56
N GLY A 55 -3.59 2.21 4.15
CA GLY A 55 -2.90 3.36 4.72
C GLY A 55 -2.09 4.06 3.65
N GLY A 56 -1.49 5.19 4.04
CA GLY A 56 -0.58 5.94 3.19
C GLY A 56 0.58 6.46 4.02
N LEU A 57 1.70 6.73 3.35
CA LEU A 57 2.90 7.26 3.98
C LEU A 57 3.62 8.20 3.02
N CYS A 58 3.73 9.47 3.40
CA CYS A 58 4.65 10.44 2.81
C CYS A 58 5.87 10.65 3.70
N ARG A 59 6.92 11.25 3.12
CA ARG A 59 8.12 11.61 3.84
C ARG A 59 7.78 12.60 4.96
N GLY A 60 8.10 12.22 6.20
CA GLY A 60 7.88 13.06 7.38
C GLY A 60 6.53 12.86 8.08
N ASP A 61 5.65 12.01 7.56
CA ASP A 61 4.38 11.67 8.23
C ASP A 61 4.61 10.91 9.56
N THR A 62 5.75 10.23 9.67
CA THR A 62 6.18 9.55 10.89
C THR A 62 7.55 10.03 11.34
N LYS A 63 7.80 9.92 12.65
CA LYS A 63 9.10 10.24 13.26
C LYS A 63 10.11 9.09 13.17
N THR A 64 9.78 8.00 12.47
CA THR A 64 10.64 6.83 12.39
C THR A 64 11.72 7.01 11.32
N PRO A 65 12.87 6.33 11.43
CA PRO A 65 13.85 6.31 10.35
C PRO A 65 13.26 5.84 9.02
N GLU A 66 12.38 4.84 9.06
CA GLU A 66 11.74 4.26 7.88
C GLU A 66 10.83 5.27 7.18
N GLY A 67 9.98 5.99 7.93
CA GLY A 67 9.11 7.02 7.35
C GLY A 67 9.89 8.20 6.76
N ASN A 68 11.06 8.52 7.33
CA ASN A 68 11.93 9.57 6.80
C ASN A 68 12.76 9.14 5.58
N ALA A 69 12.94 7.83 5.39
CA ALA A 69 13.67 7.25 4.27
C ALA A 69 12.81 7.14 3.00
N VAL A 70 11.49 7.24 3.12
CA VAL A 70 10.57 7.22 1.99
C VAL A 70 10.81 8.44 1.08
N GLN A 71 11.00 8.19 -0.22
CA GLN A 71 11.24 9.24 -1.22
C GLN A 71 9.95 9.79 -1.84
N PHE A 72 8.90 8.97 -1.93
CA PHE A 72 7.63 9.29 -2.56
C PHE A 72 6.48 8.90 -1.66
N CYS A 73 5.38 9.66 -1.70
CA CYS A 73 4.16 9.23 -1.04
C CYS A 73 3.76 7.85 -1.54
N THR A 74 3.51 6.95 -0.59
CA THR A 74 3.28 5.54 -0.84
C THR A 74 1.91 5.14 -0.33
N ASP A 75 1.07 4.61 -1.21
CA ASP A 75 -0.16 3.92 -0.83
C ASP A 75 0.18 2.50 -0.38
N ILE A 76 -0.31 2.11 0.79
CA ILE A 76 0.00 0.84 1.43
C ILE A 76 -1.30 0.06 1.60
N HIS A 77 -1.38 -1.10 0.97
CA HIS A 77 -2.51 -2.02 1.14
C HIS A 77 -2.02 -3.33 1.77
N ALA A 78 -2.55 -3.71 2.92
CA ALA A 78 -2.25 -4.94 3.61
C ALA A 78 -3.48 -5.85 3.61
N HIS A 79 -3.38 -6.98 2.89
CA HIS A 79 -4.45 -7.95 2.72
C HIS A 79 -4.11 -9.26 3.42
N GLU A 80 -4.88 -9.61 4.44
CA GLU A 80 -4.88 -10.96 5.00
C GLU A 80 -5.69 -11.90 4.10
N PHE A 81 -5.07 -12.39 3.03
CA PHE A 81 -5.73 -13.21 2.01
C PHE A 81 -5.96 -14.66 2.46
N GLN A 82 -5.27 -15.10 3.51
CA GLN A 82 -5.44 -16.37 4.21
C GLN A 82 -5.20 -16.14 5.70
N PRO A 83 -5.85 -16.89 6.61
CA PRO A 83 -5.63 -16.76 8.04
C PRO A 83 -4.14 -16.81 8.41
N GLY A 84 -3.66 -15.78 9.10
CA GLY A 84 -2.27 -15.66 9.54
C GLY A 84 -1.27 -15.32 8.43
N THR A 85 -1.71 -15.11 7.18
CA THR A 85 -0.85 -14.77 6.05
C THR A 85 -1.31 -13.48 5.39
N THR A 86 -0.44 -12.47 5.48
CA THR A 86 -0.68 -11.15 4.90
C THR A 86 0.20 -10.92 3.68
N ARG A 87 -0.37 -10.27 2.66
CA ARG A 87 0.35 -9.68 1.53
C ARG A 87 0.28 -8.17 1.63
N ILE A 88 1.41 -7.50 1.45
CA ILE A 88 1.50 -6.04 1.41
C ILE A 88 1.75 -5.62 -0.04
N TYR A 89 0.92 -4.71 -0.52
CA TYR A 89 1.06 -4.04 -1.80
C TYR A 89 1.49 -2.60 -1.52
N LEU A 90 2.51 -2.14 -2.24
CA LEU A 90 3.07 -0.80 -2.09
C LEU A 90 3.01 -0.09 -3.43
N TRP A 91 2.46 1.11 -3.43
CA TRP A 91 2.43 1.98 -4.61
C TRP A 91 3.11 3.29 -4.28
N ALA A 92 4.32 3.49 -4.78
CA ALA A 92 5.02 4.75 -4.65
C ALA A 92 4.71 5.59 -5.89
N SER A 93 3.92 6.66 -5.73
CA SER A 93 3.64 7.60 -6.82
C SER A 93 4.46 8.87 -6.63
N SER A 94 5.17 9.30 -7.66
CA SER A 94 5.66 10.68 -7.71
C SER A 94 4.56 11.56 -8.28
N ASP A 95 4.16 12.61 -7.57
CA ASP A 95 3.35 13.70 -8.16
C ASP A 95 4.09 14.45 -9.28
N ALA A 96 5.38 14.15 -9.46
CA ALA A 96 6.18 14.69 -10.54
C ALA A 96 5.60 14.24 -11.89
N PRO A 97 5.24 15.18 -12.78
CA PRO A 97 4.79 14.82 -14.12
C PRO A 97 5.91 14.06 -14.82
N ILE A 98 5.58 12.89 -15.38
CA ILE A 98 6.49 12.15 -16.25
C ILE A 98 6.71 13.01 -17.49
N LYS A 99 7.84 13.72 -17.54
CA LYS A 99 8.28 14.36 -18.78
C LYS A 99 8.72 13.23 -19.73
N PRO A 100 8.15 13.12 -20.93
CA PRO A 100 8.66 12.18 -21.91
C PRO A 100 10.15 12.49 -22.18
N PRO A 101 10.97 11.47 -22.47
CA PRO A 101 12.37 11.71 -22.83
C PRO A 101 12.41 12.65 -24.04
N THR A 102 13.21 13.72 -23.94
CA THR A 102 13.50 14.58 -25.08
C THR A 102 14.24 13.76 -26.14
N ALA A 103 13.66 13.73 -27.35
CA ALA A 103 14.25 13.11 -28.54
C ALA A 103 15.53 13.83 -28.98
#